data_AF-A0A8B6H9E7-F1
#
_entry.id   AF-A0A8B6H9E7-F1
#
_cell.length_a   1.000
_cell.length_b   1.000
_cell.length_c   1.000
_cell.angle_alpha   90.00
_cell.angle_beta   90.00
_cell.angle_gamma   90.00
#
_symmetry.space_group_name_H-M   'P 1'
#
loop_
_entity.id
_entity.type
_entity.pdbx_description
1 polymer ?
#
loop_
_entity_poly.entity_id
_entity_poly.type
_entity_poly.pdbx_seq_one_letter_code
_entity_poly.pdbx_strand_id
1 'polypeptide(L)'
;MSTFNSLMSSDEDPDIGDSSMHLFLESSQTSEVPEQGRSPSPAQIWRPHFESPVIANSPVTVSSGACGGPQDTPRSYTRQTSTPLLGRVQQENTTRISSSCIKVLYFITYEHVCTQLKHLRSYLTNQRTFLQEQFVKQNALVGECLSMLKTLEKRPENGKQLNKSKNEIHVPAYIKQSVRDGYKHNQTSNGLKWTTKTAAGTVLKCNSEENKAMTEAILIYVKGGIETYFNSVKQKEIMELTGKKEEHNRKMVLYGRKHRKLINRRRTLKERKIDPKEEERFMKALEIETMSSEDSDSEDDSIFVTRPLSWVSTEFKQLIQRLDRKYDRTLNAQGKRLKSKRTVGEPSDRPCPKKPKGLEWMFG
;
A
#
# COMPACT_ATOMS: atom_id res chain seq x y z
N MET A 1 76.70 9.87 -24.61
CA MET A 1 77.42 8.85 -23.82
C MET A 1 76.68 8.63 -22.52
N SER A 2 76.51 7.36 -22.13
CA SER A 2 75.76 6.83 -20.99
C SER A 2 74.28 6.54 -21.22
N THR A 3 74.07 5.43 -21.93
CA THR A 3 72.87 4.59 -22.04
C THR A 3 72.68 3.77 -20.76
N PHE A 4 71.48 3.80 -20.19
CA PHE A 4 71.07 2.85 -19.14
C PHE A 4 70.06 1.87 -19.73
N ASN A 5 70.53 0.64 -19.93
CA ASN A 5 69.71 -0.54 -20.18
C ASN A 5 69.04 -0.99 -18.88
N SER A 6 67.77 -1.35 -18.93
CA SER A 6 67.16 -2.23 -17.93
C SER A 6 66.13 -3.13 -18.61
N LEU A 7 66.57 -4.37 -18.84
CA LEU A 7 65.73 -5.55 -19.01
C LEU A 7 64.90 -5.75 -17.74
N MET A 8 63.63 -6.12 -17.87
CA MET A 8 62.99 -7.10 -16.98
C MET A 8 61.70 -7.66 -17.60
N SER A 9 61.69 -8.99 -17.68
CA SER A 9 60.60 -9.96 -17.64
C SER A 9 59.34 -9.76 -18.51
N SER A 10 59.31 -10.57 -19.56
CA SER A 10 58.12 -11.21 -20.09
C SER A 10 57.63 -12.27 -19.09
N ASP A 11 56.54 -11.97 -18.38
CA ASP A 11 55.70 -12.98 -17.74
C ASP A 11 54.56 -13.34 -18.69
N GLU A 12 54.48 -14.64 -19.02
CA GLU A 12 53.42 -15.23 -19.81
C GLU A 12 52.15 -15.33 -18.96
N ASP A 13 51.07 -14.68 -19.44
CA ASP A 13 49.73 -14.86 -18.91
C ASP A 13 49.15 -16.21 -19.38
N PRO A 14 48.60 -17.05 -18.48
CA PRO A 14 47.91 -18.27 -18.88
C PRO A 14 46.55 -17.93 -19.52
N ASP A 15 46.40 -18.47 -20.72
CA ASP A 15 45.22 -18.52 -21.58
C ASP A 15 43.98 -19.02 -20.81
N ILE A 16 43.13 -18.09 -20.35
CA ILE A 16 41.82 -18.40 -19.78
C ILE A 16 40.84 -18.44 -20.96
N GLY A 17 40.53 -19.66 -21.39
CA GLY A 17 39.57 -19.96 -22.44
C GLY A 17 38.25 -19.22 -22.25
N ASP A 18 37.99 -18.31 -23.18
CA ASP A 18 36.79 -17.52 -23.30
C ASP A 18 35.63 -18.41 -23.78
N SER A 19 34.87 -18.97 -22.83
CA SER A 19 33.65 -19.72 -23.14
C SER A 19 32.54 -18.72 -23.46
N SER A 20 32.58 -18.22 -24.70
CA SER A 20 31.54 -17.42 -25.33
C SER A 20 30.26 -18.24 -25.49
N MET A 21 29.29 -18.04 -24.60
CA MET A 21 27.91 -18.46 -24.84
C MET A 21 27.26 -17.50 -25.83
N HIS A 22 27.34 -17.85 -27.12
CA HIS A 22 26.50 -17.28 -28.17
C HIS A 22 25.04 -17.71 -27.96
N LEU A 23 24.22 -16.82 -27.39
CA LEU A 23 22.76 -16.95 -27.47
C LEU A 23 22.31 -16.53 -28.88
N PHE A 24 22.15 -17.52 -29.75
CA PHE A 24 21.37 -17.39 -30.98
C PHE A 24 19.90 -17.12 -30.61
N LEU A 25 19.44 -15.89 -30.83
CA LEU A 25 18.01 -15.61 -30.99
C LEU A 25 17.71 -15.72 -32.48
N GLU A 26 17.26 -16.89 -32.92
CA GLU A 26 16.55 -17.03 -34.19
C GLU A 26 15.26 -16.22 -34.11
N SER A 27 15.27 -15.04 -34.73
CA SER A 27 14.08 -14.26 -35.00
C SER A 27 13.24 -15.01 -36.02
N SER A 28 12.11 -15.55 -35.60
CA SER A 28 11.08 -16.01 -36.51
C SER A 28 10.62 -14.84 -37.38
N GLN A 29 10.64 -15.08 -38.69
CA GLN A 29 10.21 -14.18 -39.76
C GLN A 29 8.83 -13.58 -39.44
N THR A 30 8.77 -12.24 -39.48
CA THR A 30 7.51 -11.51 -39.51
C THR A 30 7.07 -11.40 -40.97
N SER A 31 5.84 -11.83 -41.23
CA SER A 31 5.21 -11.70 -42.54
C SER A 31 4.98 -10.22 -42.86
N GLU A 32 5.40 -9.82 -44.05
CA GLU A 32 5.12 -8.53 -44.65
C GLU A 32 3.60 -8.31 -44.77
N VAL A 33 3.12 -7.18 -44.25
CA VAL A 33 1.80 -6.63 -44.56
C VAL A 33 2.01 -5.17 -44.98
N PRO A 34 1.38 -4.68 -46.07
CA PRO A 34 1.84 -3.48 -46.77
C PRO A 34 1.50 -2.19 -46.04
N GLU A 35 2.43 -1.25 -46.12
CA GLU A 35 2.26 0.17 -45.79
C GLU A 35 1.12 0.79 -46.62
N GLN A 36 0.08 1.29 -45.94
CA GLN A 36 -0.66 2.48 -46.35
C GLN A 36 -1.62 2.90 -45.23
N GLY A 37 -1.35 4.06 -44.61
CA GLY A 37 -2.32 4.71 -43.73
C GLY A 37 -1.69 5.56 -42.62
N ARG A 38 -1.78 6.88 -42.79
CA ARG A 38 -1.33 7.91 -41.83
C ARG A 38 -1.85 7.64 -40.40
N SER A 39 -0.96 7.61 -39.42
CA SER A 39 -1.32 7.56 -38.00
C SER A 39 -1.60 8.97 -37.44
N PRO A 40 -2.68 9.19 -36.69
CA PRO A 40 -2.92 10.45 -35.99
C PRO A 40 -2.11 10.56 -34.69
N SER A 41 -1.88 11.80 -34.28
CA SER A 41 -1.07 12.21 -33.12
C SER A 41 -1.54 11.57 -31.78
N PRO A 42 -0.63 11.25 -30.83
CA PRO A 42 -0.95 10.50 -29.60
C PRO A 42 -1.81 11.23 -28.54
N ALA A 43 -2.37 12.41 -28.83
CA ALA A 43 -3.03 13.26 -27.84
C ALA A 43 -4.56 13.05 -27.68
N GLN A 44 -5.17 12.07 -28.35
CA GLN A 44 -6.64 11.89 -28.36
C GLN A 44 -7.16 10.54 -27.84
N ILE A 45 -6.31 9.64 -27.32
CA ILE A 45 -6.72 8.24 -27.06
C ILE A 45 -7.23 7.98 -25.62
N TRP A 46 -7.25 8.98 -24.74
CA TRP A 46 -7.78 8.80 -23.36
C TRP A 46 -8.82 9.86 -23.00
N ARG A 47 -10.03 9.73 -23.56
CA ARG A 47 -11.27 10.20 -22.92
C ARG A 47 -12.17 8.99 -22.72
N PRO A 48 -12.49 8.58 -21.48
CA PRO A 48 -13.55 7.60 -21.26
C PRO A 48 -14.89 8.25 -21.61
N HIS A 49 -15.56 7.71 -22.62
CA HIS A 49 -16.97 7.95 -22.88
C HIS A 49 -17.77 7.42 -21.69
N PHE A 50 -18.28 8.32 -20.84
CA PHE A 50 -19.34 8.03 -19.89
C PHE A 50 -20.66 8.19 -20.65
N GLU A 51 -21.15 7.11 -21.24
CA GLU A 51 -22.55 7.05 -21.69
C GLU A 51 -23.42 6.76 -20.46
N SER A 52 -24.10 7.81 -19.98
CA SER A 52 -25.16 7.66 -18.99
C SER A 52 -26.42 7.12 -19.66
N PRO A 53 -27.14 6.15 -19.06
CA PRO A 53 -28.40 5.69 -19.61
C PRO A 53 -29.46 6.79 -19.54
N VAL A 54 -30.07 7.01 -20.70
CA VAL A 54 -31.23 7.88 -20.93
C VAL A 54 -32.40 7.38 -20.08
N ILE A 55 -32.78 8.13 -19.05
CA ILE A 55 -34.09 8.02 -18.42
C ILE A 55 -35.01 9.03 -19.10
N ALA A 56 -36.00 8.49 -19.79
CA ALA A 56 -37.01 9.27 -20.49
C ALA A 56 -38.07 9.82 -19.52
N ASN A 57 -38.46 11.08 -19.80
CA ASN A 57 -39.77 11.70 -19.60
C ASN A 57 -40.23 12.08 -18.18
N SER A 58 -40.26 13.39 -17.92
CA SER A 58 -41.47 14.15 -17.49
C SER A 58 -41.20 15.67 -17.46
N PRO A 59 -42.24 16.53 -17.57
CA PRO A 59 -42.23 17.64 -18.53
C PRO A 59 -41.72 18.98 -17.99
N VAL A 60 -41.27 19.77 -18.97
CA VAL A 60 -40.87 21.18 -18.89
C VAL A 60 -42.07 22.07 -18.58
N THR A 61 -42.05 22.72 -17.42
CA THR A 61 -42.81 23.95 -17.18
C THR A 61 -41.92 25.15 -17.43
N VAL A 62 -42.35 25.96 -18.39
CA VAL A 62 -41.81 27.27 -18.74
C VAL A 62 -42.13 28.24 -17.61
N SER A 63 -41.13 28.94 -17.06
CA SER A 63 -41.37 30.28 -16.50
C SER A 63 -40.14 31.17 -16.65
N SER A 64 -40.37 32.22 -17.42
CA SER A 64 -39.59 33.43 -17.64
C SER A 64 -39.35 34.29 -16.39
N GLY A 65 -38.28 35.09 -16.44
CA GLY A 65 -38.07 36.32 -15.65
C GLY A 65 -37.26 36.10 -14.38
N ALA A 66 -36.48 37.03 -13.84
CA ALA A 66 -36.03 38.36 -14.25
C ALA A 66 -34.94 38.75 -13.23
N CYS A 67 -34.20 39.81 -13.54
CA CYS A 67 -33.08 40.39 -12.82
C CYS A 67 -33.32 40.75 -11.33
N GLY A 68 -32.24 40.69 -10.54
CA GLY A 68 -31.85 41.76 -9.61
C GLY A 68 -32.20 41.60 -8.12
N GLY A 69 -31.18 41.79 -7.27
CA GLY A 69 -31.37 42.25 -5.88
C GLY A 69 -30.63 41.47 -4.78
N PRO A 70 -29.75 42.10 -3.97
CA PRO A 70 -29.05 41.48 -2.85
C PRO A 70 -29.67 41.78 -1.47
N GLN A 71 -29.17 41.07 -0.45
CA GLN A 71 -29.33 41.25 1.01
C GLN A 71 -30.63 40.71 1.65
N ASP A 72 -30.51 39.72 2.53
CA ASP A 72 -30.59 39.94 3.99
C ASP A 72 -30.57 38.63 4.81
N THR A 73 -30.13 38.79 6.06
CA THR A 73 -29.84 37.86 7.17
C THR A 73 -30.79 36.66 7.41
N PRO A 74 -30.30 35.56 8.05
CA PRO A 74 -31.15 34.44 8.43
C PRO A 74 -31.93 34.73 9.73
N ARG A 75 -33.26 34.79 9.60
CA ARG A 75 -34.22 34.90 10.70
C ARG A 75 -34.58 33.49 11.20
N SER A 76 -34.46 33.29 12.50
CA SER A 76 -34.74 32.07 13.25
C SER A 76 -36.20 31.63 13.10
N TYR A 77 -36.44 30.40 12.64
CA TYR A 77 -37.77 29.78 12.62
C TYR A 77 -38.04 29.03 13.93
N THR A 78 -38.88 29.62 14.77
CA THR A 78 -39.51 28.97 15.93
C THR A 78 -40.67 28.10 15.42
N ARG A 79 -40.56 26.79 15.60
CA ARG A 79 -41.56 25.80 15.18
C ARG A 79 -42.76 25.86 16.14
N GLN A 80 -43.87 26.43 15.69
CA GLN A 80 -45.15 26.33 16.37
C GLN A 80 -45.71 24.91 16.20
N THR A 81 -45.79 24.16 17.29
CA THR A 81 -46.58 22.93 17.38
C THR A 81 -48.01 23.30 17.76
N SER A 82 -48.93 23.12 16.82
CA SER A 82 -50.37 23.21 17.03
C SER A 82 -50.84 22.09 17.97
N THR A 83 -51.34 22.47 19.13
CA THR A 83 -52.05 21.59 20.08
C THR A 83 -53.47 21.32 19.56
N PRO A 84 -53.94 20.07 19.49
CA PRO A 84 -55.32 19.79 19.14
C PRO A 84 -56.25 20.12 20.31
N LEU A 85 -57.34 20.83 19.99
CA LEU A 85 -58.49 21.08 20.85
C LEU A 85 -59.13 19.76 21.29
N LEU A 86 -58.92 19.40 22.55
CA LEU A 86 -59.63 18.30 23.21
C LEU A 86 -60.96 18.82 23.75
N GLY A 87 -62.03 18.22 23.25
CA GLY A 87 -63.41 18.52 23.59
C GLY A 87 -63.68 18.40 25.09
N ARG A 88 -64.44 19.37 25.57
CA ARG A 88 -64.99 19.48 26.92
C ARG A 88 -65.99 18.34 27.13
N VAL A 89 -65.55 17.24 27.73
CA VAL A 89 -66.45 16.19 28.24
C VAL A 89 -66.95 16.62 29.62
N GLN A 90 -68.27 16.57 29.78
CA GLN A 90 -69.01 16.96 30.98
C GLN A 90 -68.46 16.27 32.24
N GLN A 91 -68.14 17.09 33.24
CA GLN A 91 -68.07 16.68 34.64
C GLN A 91 -69.48 16.40 35.12
N GLU A 92 -69.82 15.15 35.41
CA GLU A 92 -70.87 14.80 36.36
C GLU A 92 -70.62 13.36 36.85
N ASN A 93 -70.84 13.14 38.15
CA ASN A 93 -70.57 11.93 38.93
C ASN A 93 -69.19 11.81 39.60
N THR A 94 -68.87 12.78 40.46
CA THR A 94 -67.96 12.55 41.60
C THR A 94 -68.62 11.58 42.59
N THR A 95 -68.48 10.28 42.34
CA THR A 95 -68.62 9.27 43.40
C THR A 95 -67.56 9.56 44.45
N ARG A 96 -67.99 9.80 45.70
CA ARG A 96 -67.09 9.91 46.86
C ARG A 96 -66.42 8.56 47.10
N ILE A 97 -65.37 8.27 46.35
CA ILE A 97 -64.45 7.17 46.65
C ILE A 97 -63.83 7.54 47.99
N SER A 98 -64.16 6.79 49.04
CA SER A 98 -63.62 7.05 50.37
C SER A 98 -62.09 6.98 50.30
N SER A 99 -61.41 7.85 51.04
CA SER A 99 -59.94 7.92 51.09
C SER A 99 -59.28 6.55 51.35
N SER A 100 -59.99 5.62 52.02
CA SER A 100 -59.58 4.24 52.20
C SER A 100 -59.43 3.44 50.90
N CYS A 101 -60.33 3.59 49.92
CA CYS A 101 -60.28 2.85 48.65
C CYS A 101 -59.12 3.29 47.75
N ILE A 102 -58.75 4.58 47.78
CA ILE A 102 -57.59 5.11 47.03
C ILE A 102 -56.29 4.51 47.55
N LYS A 103 -56.15 4.37 48.87
CA LYS A 103 -54.97 3.75 49.50
C LYS A 103 -54.80 2.29 49.10
N VAL A 104 -55.90 1.54 49.02
CA VAL A 104 -55.87 0.12 48.62
C VAL A 104 -55.46 -0.03 47.14
N LEU A 105 -56.01 0.77 46.23
CA LEU A 105 -55.63 0.75 44.82
C LEU A 105 -54.17 1.16 44.61
N TYR A 106 -53.68 2.15 45.35
CA TYR A 106 -52.27 2.54 45.34
C TYR A 106 -51.36 1.40 45.82
N PHE A 107 -51.74 0.70 46.90
CA PHE A 107 -50.97 -0.43 47.41
C PHE A 107 -50.91 -1.60 46.41
N ILE A 108 -52.04 -1.96 45.79
CA ILE A 108 -52.10 -3.04 44.79
C ILE A 108 -51.25 -2.70 43.55
N THR A 109 -51.35 -1.48 43.05
CA THR A 109 -50.55 -1.04 41.89
C THR A 109 -49.06 -0.96 42.23
N TYR A 110 -48.72 -0.53 43.45
CA TYR A 110 -47.34 -0.52 43.94
C TYR A 110 -46.75 -1.93 44.01
N GLU A 111 -47.46 -2.90 44.60
CA GLU A 111 -47.02 -4.30 44.67
C GLU A 111 -46.85 -4.93 43.28
N HIS A 112 -47.76 -4.63 42.35
CA HIS A 112 -47.65 -5.10 40.97
C HIS A 112 -46.41 -4.53 40.28
N VAL A 113 -46.16 -3.22 40.40
CA VAL A 113 -44.96 -2.57 39.84
C VAL A 113 -43.70 -3.12 40.49
N CYS A 114 -43.66 -3.31 41.80
CA CYS A 114 -42.54 -3.91 42.50
C CYS A 114 -42.26 -5.35 42.01
N THR A 115 -43.29 -6.13 41.73
CA THR A 115 -43.15 -7.48 41.18
C THR A 115 -42.58 -7.46 39.76
N GLN A 116 -43.09 -6.58 38.90
CA GLN A 116 -42.55 -6.39 37.55
C GLN A 116 -41.08 -5.94 37.56
N LEU A 117 -40.71 -5.04 38.46
CA LEU A 117 -39.32 -4.60 38.63
C LEU A 117 -38.40 -5.73 39.13
N LYS A 118 -38.89 -6.62 40.01
CA LYS A 118 -38.15 -7.81 40.44
C LYS A 118 -37.91 -8.77 39.28
N HIS A 119 -38.92 -9.02 38.43
CA HIS A 119 -38.77 -9.85 37.23
C HIS A 119 -37.79 -9.23 36.23
N LEU A 120 -37.89 -7.93 35.97
CA LEU A 120 -36.97 -7.24 35.07
C LEU A 120 -35.52 -7.29 35.58
N ARG A 121 -35.32 -7.08 36.89
CA ARG A 121 -34.00 -7.19 37.52
C ARG A 121 -33.44 -8.61 37.41
N SER A 122 -34.27 -9.63 37.63
CA SER A 122 -33.87 -11.04 37.46
C SER A 122 -33.47 -11.33 36.01
N TYR A 123 -34.27 -10.88 35.05
CA TYR A 123 -33.99 -11.03 33.62
C TYR A 123 -32.66 -10.37 33.22
N LEU A 124 -32.43 -9.12 33.64
CA LEU A 124 -31.18 -8.40 33.36
C LEU A 124 -29.97 -9.07 34.01
N THR A 125 -30.13 -9.64 35.20
CA THR A 125 -29.06 -10.39 35.88
C THR A 125 -28.70 -11.65 35.10
N ASN A 126 -29.69 -12.40 34.61
CA ASN A 126 -29.47 -13.59 33.78
C ASN A 126 -28.82 -13.25 32.43
N GLN A 127 -29.21 -12.14 31.79
CA GLN A 127 -28.57 -11.67 30.56
C GLN A 127 -27.11 -11.28 30.80
N ARG A 128 -26.82 -10.62 31.92
CA ARG A 128 -25.46 -10.25 32.30
C ARG A 128 -24.58 -11.48 32.54
N THR A 129 -25.07 -12.48 33.27
CA THR A 129 -24.29 -13.71 33.52
C THR A 129 -24.05 -14.48 32.23
N PHE A 130 -25.06 -14.59 31.36
CA PHE A 130 -24.90 -15.21 30.03
C PHE A 130 -23.81 -14.54 29.18
N LEU A 131 -23.83 -13.20 29.08
CA LEU A 131 -22.81 -12.46 28.33
C LEU A 131 -21.40 -12.61 28.95
N GLN A 132 -21.32 -12.63 30.29
CA GLN A 132 -20.07 -12.83 31.00
C GLN A 132 -19.48 -14.22 30.73
N GLU A 133 -20.31 -15.27 30.71
CA GLU A 133 -19.88 -16.62 30.31
C GLU A 133 -19.38 -16.68 28.86
N GLN A 134 -20.07 -16.03 27.93
CA GLN A 134 -19.62 -15.95 26.53
C GLN A 134 -18.27 -15.25 26.40
N PHE A 135 -18.06 -14.16 27.14
CA PHE A 135 -16.79 -13.44 27.14
C PHE A 135 -15.64 -14.27 27.71
N VAL A 136 -15.89 -15.02 28.80
CA VAL A 136 -14.89 -15.94 29.37
C VAL A 136 -14.53 -17.04 28.37
N LYS A 137 -15.52 -17.64 27.69
CA LYS A 137 -15.28 -18.65 26.64
C LYS A 137 -14.45 -18.10 25.47
N GLN A 138 -14.76 -16.89 25.01
CA GLN A 138 -13.99 -16.23 23.94
C GLN A 138 -12.55 -15.95 24.37
N ASN A 139 -12.32 -15.46 25.59
CA ASN A 139 -10.97 -15.20 26.09
C ASN A 139 -10.16 -16.49 26.27
N ALA A 140 -10.80 -17.59 26.67
CA ALA A 140 -10.16 -18.90 26.74
C ALA A 140 -9.67 -19.36 25.35
N LEU A 141 -10.52 -19.24 24.32
CA LEU A 141 -10.14 -19.56 22.92
C LEU A 141 -8.99 -18.68 22.41
N VAL A 142 -9.00 -17.38 22.74
CA VAL A 142 -7.90 -16.48 22.41
C VAL A 142 -6.61 -16.91 23.12
N GLY A 143 -6.70 -17.32 24.38
CA GLY A 143 -5.57 -17.87 25.15
C GLY A 143 -4.98 -19.13 24.52
N GLU A 144 -5.82 -20.06 24.06
CA GLU A 144 -5.41 -21.28 23.33
C GLU A 144 -4.76 -20.95 21.99
N CYS A 145 -5.31 -19.99 21.24
CA CYS A 145 -4.71 -19.55 19.97
C CYS A 145 -3.33 -18.92 20.19
N LEU A 146 -3.16 -18.10 21.24
CA LEU A 146 -1.87 -17.51 21.59
C LEU A 146 -0.87 -18.54 22.09
N SER A 147 -1.30 -19.58 22.81
CA SER A 147 -0.41 -20.66 23.23
C SER A 147 0.04 -21.52 22.05
N MET A 148 -0.84 -21.80 21.08
CA MET A 148 -0.49 -22.43 19.80
C MET A 148 0.50 -21.61 18.99
N LEU A 149 0.33 -20.29 18.91
CA LEU A 149 1.28 -19.43 18.21
C LEU A 149 2.65 -19.43 18.90
N LYS A 150 2.69 -19.41 20.23
CA LYS A 150 3.95 -19.51 21.00
C LYS A 150 4.64 -20.87 20.84
N THR A 151 3.91 -21.97 20.70
CA THR A 151 4.52 -23.28 20.43
C THR A 151 5.05 -23.37 19.00
N LEU A 152 4.39 -22.73 18.04
CA LEU A 152 4.92 -22.58 16.68
C LEU A 152 6.17 -21.69 16.63
N GLU A 153 6.21 -20.63 17.43
CA GLU A 153 7.37 -19.73 17.55
C GLU A 153 8.57 -20.39 18.26
N LYS A 154 8.31 -21.28 19.22
CA LYS A 154 9.36 -22.06 19.93
C LYS A 154 9.82 -23.31 19.19
N ARG A 155 9.32 -23.58 17.98
CA ARG A 155 9.85 -24.66 17.15
C ARG A 155 11.32 -24.33 16.86
N PRO A 156 12.28 -25.14 17.33
CA PRO A 156 13.67 -24.72 17.44
C PRO A 156 14.22 -24.31 16.07
N GLU A 157 14.89 -23.17 16.04
CA GLU A 157 15.80 -22.72 14.98
C GLU A 157 17.02 -23.67 14.82
N ASN A 158 16.82 -24.99 14.95
CA ASN A 158 17.74 -26.01 14.47
C ASN A 158 17.64 -26.21 12.96
N GLY A 159 16.92 -25.31 12.27
CA GLY A 159 17.28 -24.95 10.92
C GLY A 159 18.64 -24.26 10.99
N LYS A 160 19.69 -25.04 10.75
CA LYS A 160 20.97 -24.55 10.22
C LYS A 160 20.69 -23.29 9.44
N GLN A 161 21.46 -22.25 9.71
CA GLN A 161 21.66 -21.15 8.77
C GLN A 161 22.08 -21.78 7.44
N LEU A 162 21.09 -22.20 6.64
CA LEU A 162 21.18 -22.29 5.21
C LEU A 162 21.50 -20.86 4.86
N ASN A 163 22.80 -20.63 4.70
CA ASN A 163 23.34 -19.58 3.88
C ASN A 163 22.30 -19.32 2.82
N LYS A 164 21.68 -18.14 2.92
CA LYS A 164 20.68 -17.62 2.02
C LYS A 164 21.39 -17.39 0.69
N SER A 165 21.86 -18.47 0.08
CA SER A 165 22.23 -18.52 -1.31
C SER A 165 20.98 -18.09 -2.03
N LYS A 166 21.17 -17.14 -2.93
CA LYS A 166 20.16 -16.45 -3.72
C LYS A 166 19.45 -17.39 -4.70
N ASN A 167 18.94 -18.51 -4.24
CA ASN A 167 17.92 -19.25 -4.96
C ASN A 167 16.58 -18.63 -4.57
N GLU A 168 16.43 -17.35 -4.93
CA GLU A 168 15.12 -16.72 -5.01
C GLU A 168 14.33 -17.61 -5.98
N ILE A 169 13.36 -18.36 -5.46
CA ILE A 169 12.52 -19.25 -6.27
C ILE A 169 11.84 -18.34 -7.29
N HIS A 170 12.37 -18.33 -8.51
CA HIS A 170 11.87 -17.51 -9.58
C HIS A 170 10.53 -18.07 -10.01
N VAL A 171 9.45 -17.49 -9.48
CA VAL A 171 8.09 -17.84 -9.88
C VAL A 171 7.81 -17.16 -11.23
N PRO A 172 7.64 -17.94 -12.32
CA PRO A 172 7.45 -17.39 -13.65
C PRO A 172 6.23 -16.45 -13.73
N ALA A 173 6.32 -15.42 -14.57
CA ALA A 173 5.27 -14.40 -14.71
C ALA A 173 3.90 -14.98 -15.08
N TYR A 174 3.87 -16.07 -15.87
CA TYR A 174 2.62 -16.72 -16.24
C TYR A 174 1.88 -17.32 -15.04
N ILE A 175 2.58 -17.90 -14.05
CA ILE A 175 1.93 -18.43 -12.83
C ILE A 175 1.29 -17.30 -12.03
N LYS A 176 1.99 -16.15 -11.90
CA LYS A 176 1.46 -14.96 -11.22
C LYS A 176 0.20 -14.43 -11.93
N GLN A 177 0.24 -14.42 -13.26
CA GLN A 177 -0.88 -13.99 -14.09
C GLN A 177 -2.04 -14.99 -14.05
N SER A 178 -1.78 -16.30 -14.09
CA SER A 178 -2.81 -17.35 -13.95
C SER A 178 -3.47 -17.35 -12.56
N VAL A 179 -2.73 -17.08 -11.49
CA VAL A 179 -3.31 -16.88 -10.15
C VAL A 179 -4.22 -15.66 -10.13
N ARG A 180 -3.82 -14.56 -10.78
CA ARG A 180 -4.64 -13.35 -10.92
C ARG A 180 -5.89 -13.58 -11.78
N ASP A 181 -5.77 -14.30 -12.90
CA ASP A 181 -6.84 -14.51 -13.88
C ASP A 181 -7.83 -15.59 -13.44
N GLY A 182 -7.34 -16.71 -12.87
CA GLY A 182 -8.19 -17.72 -12.23
C GLY A 182 -8.98 -17.17 -11.04
N TYR A 183 -8.48 -16.08 -10.43
CA TYR A 183 -9.17 -15.37 -9.36
C TYR A 183 -10.18 -14.34 -9.88
N LYS A 184 -9.88 -13.59 -10.96
CA LYS A 184 -10.84 -12.69 -11.62
C LYS A 184 -12.06 -13.43 -12.19
N HIS A 185 -11.89 -14.68 -12.57
CA HIS A 185 -12.94 -15.49 -13.20
C HIS A 185 -13.62 -16.49 -12.24
N ASN A 186 -13.62 -16.22 -10.92
CA ASN A 186 -14.32 -17.01 -9.89
C ASN A 186 -14.07 -18.52 -10.01
N GLN A 187 -12.86 -19.01 -9.68
CA GLN A 187 -12.61 -20.39 -9.26
C GLN A 187 -13.39 -21.50 -10.02
N THR A 188 -13.58 -21.38 -11.33
CA THR A 188 -14.01 -22.54 -12.12
C THR A 188 -12.82 -23.46 -12.20
N SER A 189 -12.77 -24.44 -11.27
CA SER A 189 -12.33 -25.86 -11.32
C SER A 189 -11.24 -26.34 -12.29
N ASN A 190 -10.70 -25.50 -13.16
CA ASN A 190 -9.54 -25.74 -13.99
C ASN A 190 -8.33 -25.71 -13.06
N GLY A 191 -8.07 -26.86 -12.45
CA GLY A 191 -6.96 -27.07 -11.52
C GLY A 191 -5.68 -26.48 -12.07
N LEU A 192 -5.05 -25.61 -11.28
CA LEU A 192 -3.70 -25.12 -11.56
C LEU A 192 -2.79 -26.34 -11.75
N LYS A 193 -2.44 -26.63 -13.00
CA LYS A 193 -1.46 -27.66 -13.35
C LYS A 193 -0.13 -26.96 -13.56
N TRP A 194 0.83 -27.21 -12.68
CA TRP A 194 2.22 -26.90 -12.94
C TRP A 194 2.98 -28.17 -13.29
N THR A 195 3.86 -28.06 -14.28
CA THR A 195 4.74 -29.13 -14.72
C THR A 195 6.17 -28.73 -14.39
N THR A 196 6.83 -29.54 -13.56
CA THR A 196 8.26 -29.38 -13.29
C THR A 196 9.02 -30.27 -14.27
N LYS A 197 10.03 -29.73 -14.95
CA LYS A 197 10.92 -30.53 -15.80
C LYS A 197 12.21 -30.81 -15.04
N THR A 198 12.65 -32.07 -15.03
CA THR A 198 13.97 -32.45 -14.51
C THR A 198 15.07 -31.98 -15.48
N ALA A 199 16.34 -31.99 -15.06
CA ALA A 199 17.48 -31.69 -15.95
C ALA A 199 17.52 -32.57 -17.22
N ALA A 200 16.98 -33.78 -17.14
CA ALA A 200 16.80 -34.70 -18.27
C ALA A 200 15.61 -34.37 -19.19
N GLY A 201 14.85 -33.31 -18.91
CA GLY A 201 13.68 -32.89 -19.69
C GLY A 201 12.38 -33.62 -19.35
N THR A 202 12.40 -34.67 -18.52
CA THR A 202 11.21 -35.43 -18.12
C THR A 202 10.24 -34.56 -17.32
N VAL A 203 8.96 -34.58 -17.70
CA VAL A 203 7.89 -33.86 -17.00
C VAL A 203 7.45 -34.65 -15.77
N LEU A 204 7.73 -34.13 -14.58
CA LEU A 204 7.28 -34.73 -13.33
C LEU A 204 5.78 -34.50 -13.13
N LYS A 205 5.07 -35.56 -12.72
CA LYS A 205 3.66 -35.46 -12.33
C LYS A 205 3.52 -34.56 -11.10
N CYS A 206 2.46 -33.75 -11.07
CA CYS A 206 2.12 -32.98 -9.87
C CYS A 206 1.90 -33.95 -8.70
N ASN A 207 2.49 -33.65 -7.54
CA ASN A 207 2.46 -34.48 -6.32
C ASN A 207 3.22 -35.82 -6.37
N SER A 208 4.15 -36.05 -7.31
CA SER A 208 5.11 -37.15 -7.12
C SER A 208 5.99 -36.90 -5.89
N GLU A 209 6.55 -37.93 -5.25
CA GLU A 209 7.41 -37.77 -4.07
C GLU A 209 8.58 -36.81 -4.34
N GLU A 210 9.19 -36.91 -5.53
CA GLU A 210 10.26 -36.02 -6.00
C GLU A 210 9.81 -34.56 -6.18
N ASN A 211 8.55 -34.34 -6.57
CA ASN A 211 7.99 -33.01 -6.83
C ASN A 211 7.18 -32.46 -5.63
N LYS A 212 7.05 -33.24 -4.54
CA LYS A 212 6.22 -32.88 -3.38
C LYS A 212 6.74 -31.64 -2.68
N ALA A 213 8.06 -31.55 -2.44
CA ALA A 213 8.68 -30.40 -1.81
C ALA A 213 8.48 -29.11 -2.63
N MET A 214 8.61 -29.18 -3.95
CA MET A 214 8.39 -28.03 -4.84
C MET A 214 6.91 -27.64 -4.89
N THR A 215 6.03 -28.64 -4.97
CA THR A 215 4.56 -28.46 -4.91
C THR A 215 4.15 -27.76 -3.62
N GLU A 216 4.66 -28.20 -2.47
CA GLU A 216 4.41 -27.56 -1.16
C GLU A 216 4.95 -26.12 -1.12
N ALA A 217 6.17 -25.88 -1.64
CA ALA A 217 6.72 -24.53 -1.74
C ALA A 217 5.87 -23.60 -2.63
N ILE A 218 5.38 -24.10 -3.77
CA ILE A 218 4.45 -23.37 -4.65
C ILE A 218 3.14 -23.09 -3.92
N LEU A 219 2.58 -24.07 -3.21
CA LEU A 219 1.33 -23.88 -2.45
C LEU A 219 1.50 -22.84 -1.34
N ILE A 220 2.60 -22.86 -0.59
CA ILE A 220 2.92 -21.85 0.43
C ILE A 220 3.05 -20.47 -0.21
N TYR A 221 3.77 -20.37 -1.33
CA TYR A 221 3.93 -19.11 -2.07
C TYR A 221 2.58 -18.57 -2.57
N VAL A 222 1.75 -19.43 -3.15
CA VAL A 222 0.41 -19.08 -3.65
C VAL A 222 -0.48 -18.63 -2.50
N LYS A 223 -0.50 -19.36 -1.37
CA LYS A 223 -1.26 -18.96 -0.18
C LYS A 223 -0.82 -17.59 0.35
N GLY A 224 0.49 -17.37 0.51
CA GLY A 224 1.03 -16.08 0.97
C GLY A 224 0.72 -14.94 -0.01
N GLY A 225 0.76 -15.21 -1.32
CA GLY A 225 0.35 -14.25 -2.36
C GLY A 225 -1.13 -13.89 -2.28
N ILE A 226 -2.00 -14.87 -2.03
CA ILE A 226 -3.44 -14.69 -1.84
C ILE A 226 -3.72 -13.83 -0.60
N GLU A 227 -3.14 -14.19 0.55
CA GLU A 227 -3.30 -13.43 1.80
C GLU A 227 -2.83 -11.98 1.64
N THR A 228 -1.68 -11.77 0.98
CA THR A 228 -1.15 -10.43 0.70
C THR A 228 -2.09 -9.62 -0.19
N TYR A 229 -2.68 -10.25 -1.22
CA TYR A 229 -3.65 -9.59 -2.10
C TYR A 229 -4.91 -9.15 -1.33
N PHE A 230 -5.54 -10.05 -0.57
CA PHE A 230 -6.73 -9.70 0.22
C PHE A 230 -6.45 -8.64 1.28
N ASN A 231 -5.29 -8.72 1.95
CA ASN A 231 -4.86 -7.68 2.88
C ASN A 231 -4.70 -6.33 2.16
N SER A 232 -4.16 -6.32 0.95
CA SER A 232 -4.04 -5.10 0.13
C SER A 232 -5.40 -4.55 -0.31
N VAL A 233 -6.34 -5.40 -0.73
CA VAL A 233 -7.72 -4.99 -1.07
C VAL A 233 -8.43 -4.41 0.15
N LYS A 234 -8.40 -5.11 1.28
CA LYS A 234 -9.00 -4.65 2.55
C LYS A 234 -8.37 -3.34 3.02
N GLN A 235 -7.04 -3.20 2.94
CA GLN A 235 -6.36 -1.95 3.26
C GLN A 235 -6.79 -0.82 2.33
N LYS A 236 -6.95 -1.09 1.03
CA LYS A 236 -7.42 -0.11 0.05
C LYS A 236 -8.84 0.36 0.38
N GLU A 237 -9.76 -0.55 0.68
CA GLU A 237 -11.13 -0.22 1.10
C GLU A 237 -11.12 0.61 2.40
N ILE A 238 -10.33 0.22 3.40
CA ILE A 238 -10.18 0.99 4.64
C ILE A 238 -9.61 2.39 4.36
N MET A 239 -8.63 2.52 3.46
CA MET A 239 -8.06 3.83 3.07
C MET A 239 -9.06 4.70 2.30
N GLU A 240 -9.92 4.10 1.49
CA GLU A 240 -11.01 4.79 0.78
C GLU A 240 -12.08 5.26 1.77
N LEU A 241 -12.53 4.39 2.68
CA LEU A 241 -13.51 4.72 3.72
C LEU A 241 -12.99 5.79 4.69
N THR A 242 -11.69 5.77 5.03
CA THR A 242 -11.07 6.76 5.91
C THR A 242 -10.66 8.06 5.20
N GLY A 243 -10.82 8.14 3.87
CA GLY A 243 -10.39 9.31 3.07
C GLY A 243 -8.87 9.51 2.97
N LYS A 244 -8.05 8.55 3.43
CA LYS A 244 -6.58 8.65 3.47
C LYS A 244 -5.88 8.22 2.18
N LYS A 245 -6.63 7.79 1.17
CA LYS A 245 -6.09 7.27 -0.10
C LYS A 245 -5.21 8.28 -0.83
N GLU A 246 -5.61 9.55 -0.90
CA GLU A 246 -4.82 10.59 -1.59
C GLU A 246 -3.51 10.88 -0.88
N GLU A 247 -3.54 11.01 0.46
CA GLU A 247 -2.34 11.21 1.27
C GLU A 247 -1.36 10.04 1.11
N HIS A 248 -1.86 8.80 1.11
CA HIS A 248 -1.06 7.61 0.84
C HIS A 248 -0.44 7.65 -0.56
N ASN A 249 -1.21 7.99 -1.59
CA ASN A 249 -0.71 8.09 -2.96
C ASN A 249 0.40 9.15 -3.08
N ARG A 250 0.20 10.32 -2.47
CA ARG A 250 1.23 11.37 -2.39
C ARG A 250 2.49 10.83 -1.71
N LYS A 251 2.36 10.17 -0.55
CA LYS A 251 3.49 9.53 0.16
C LYS A 251 4.22 8.49 -0.69
N MET A 252 3.49 7.65 -1.42
CA MET A 252 4.08 6.62 -2.29
C MET A 252 4.81 7.21 -3.49
N VAL A 253 4.28 8.27 -4.11
CA VAL A 253 4.97 8.99 -5.20
C VAL A 253 6.28 9.57 -4.69
N LEU A 254 6.26 10.23 -3.52
CA LEU A 254 7.47 10.79 -2.90
C LEU A 254 8.49 9.71 -2.54
N TYR A 255 8.03 8.61 -1.94
CA TYR A 255 8.88 7.45 -1.64
C TYR A 255 9.53 6.89 -2.91
N GLY A 256 8.75 6.65 -3.97
CA GLY A 256 9.25 6.14 -5.25
C GLY A 256 10.27 7.06 -5.90
N ARG A 257 10.11 8.39 -5.79
CA ARG A 257 11.11 9.37 -6.25
C ARG A 257 12.41 9.27 -5.46
N LYS A 258 12.34 9.27 -4.12
CA LYS A 258 13.53 9.09 -3.25
C LYS A 258 14.24 7.77 -3.52
N HIS A 259 13.47 6.69 -3.67
CA HIS A 259 14.00 5.36 -3.93
C HIS A 259 14.72 5.29 -5.28
N ARG A 260 14.15 5.87 -6.35
CA ARG A 260 14.82 5.96 -7.66
C ARG A 260 16.11 6.76 -7.59
N LYS A 261 16.14 7.91 -6.88
CA LYS A 261 17.38 8.67 -6.64
C LYS A 261 18.43 7.83 -5.93
N LEU A 262 18.03 7.11 -4.89
CA LEU A 262 18.92 6.24 -4.13
C LEU A 262 19.53 5.13 -5.02
N ILE A 263 18.71 4.44 -5.81
CA ILE A 263 19.17 3.41 -6.76
C ILE A 263 20.16 4.01 -7.75
N ASN A 264 19.84 5.17 -8.35
CA ASN A 264 20.71 5.84 -9.31
C ASN A 264 22.06 6.21 -8.69
N ARG A 265 22.05 6.74 -7.46
CA ARG A 265 23.28 7.10 -6.73
C ARG A 265 24.12 5.87 -6.40
N ARG A 266 23.50 4.80 -5.88
CA ARG A 266 24.20 3.53 -5.59
C ARG A 266 24.80 2.91 -6.84
N ARG A 267 24.08 2.91 -7.95
CA ARG A 267 24.61 2.45 -9.25
C ARG A 267 25.81 3.30 -9.69
N THR A 268 25.66 4.62 -9.67
CA THR A 268 26.71 5.56 -10.10
C THR A 268 27.97 5.49 -9.24
N LEU A 269 27.79 5.18 -7.95
CA LEU A 269 28.85 4.95 -6.98
C LEU A 269 29.64 3.68 -7.33
N LYS A 270 28.97 2.55 -7.59
CA LYS A 270 29.58 1.28 -8.02
C LYS A 270 30.34 1.40 -9.34
N GLU A 271 29.84 2.21 -10.27
CA GLU A 271 30.51 2.49 -11.54
C GLU A 271 31.74 3.41 -11.39
N ARG A 272 32.00 3.93 -10.19
CA ARG A 272 33.15 4.80 -9.94
C ARG A 272 34.28 3.94 -9.37
N LYS A 273 35.48 4.09 -9.91
CA LYS A 273 36.70 3.47 -9.38
C LYS A 273 37.10 4.19 -8.07
N ILE A 274 36.42 3.86 -6.97
CA ILE A 274 36.73 4.30 -5.60
C ILE A 274 37.35 3.11 -4.85
N ASP A 275 38.13 3.39 -3.82
CA ASP A 275 38.59 2.37 -2.89
C ASP A 275 37.40 1.61 -2.25
N PRO A 276 37.42 0.26 -2.19
CA PRO A 276 36.29 -0.53 -1.69
C PRO A 276 35.84 -0.15 -0.28
N LYS A 277 36.77 0.31 0.58
CA LYS A 277 36.43 0.73 1.95
C LYS A 277 35.64 2.04 1.97
N GLU A 278 36.00 2.99 1.11
CA GLU A 278 35.24 4.22 0.92
C GLU A 278 33.89 3.96 0.25
N GLU A 279 33.84 3.05 -0.74
CA GLU A 279 32.59 2.64 -1.35
C GLU A 279 31.62 2.07 -0.32
N GLU A 280 32.08 1.18 0.56
CA GLU A 280 31.25 0.62 1.63
C GLU A 280 30.77 1.70 2.60
N ARG A 281 31.65 2.63 3.00
CA ARG A 281 31.31 3.80 3.83
C ARG A 281 30.19 4.63 3.19
N PHE A 282 30.28 4.91 1.89
CA PHE A 282 29.26 5.66 1.16
C PHE A 282 27.98 4.87 0.91
N MET A 283 28.07 3.56 0.69
CA MET A 283 26.90 2.69 0.53
C MET A 283 26.06 2.61 1.80
N LYS A 284 26.71 2.60 2.97
CA LYS A 284 26.05 2.71 4.28
C LYS A 284 25.42 4.07 4.51
N ALA A 285 26.05 5.15 4.04
CA ALA A 285 25.52 6.52 4.11
C ALA A 285 24.30 6.78 3.21
N LEU A 286 24.22 6.08 2.07
CA LEU A 286 23.14 6.23 1.10
C LEU A 286 21.90 5.43 1.55
N GLU A 287 21.02 6.10 2.29
CA GLU A 287 19.74 5.59 2.76
C GLU A 287 18.58 6.48 2.31
N ILE A 288 17.34 5.98 2.39
CA ILE A 288 16.15 6.75 1.96
C ILE A 288 15.95 8.00 2.85
N GLU A 289 16.29 7.89 4.13
CA GLU A 289 16.15 8.99 5.10
C GLU A 289 17.10 10.16 4.83
N THR A 290 18.27 9.87 4.23
CA THR A 290 19.28 10.87 3.89
C THR A 290 19.05 11.51 2.52
N MET A 291 18.01 11.10 1.80
CA MET A 291 17.59 11.73 0.55
C MET A 291 16.80 13.02 0.83
N SER A 292 17.10 14.08 0.09
CA SER A 292 16.36 15.35 0.20
C SER A 292 14.86 15.17 -0.05
N SER A 293 14.05 15.96 0.67
CA SER A 293 12.62 16.13 0.37
C SER A 293 12.51 16.74 -1.02
N GLU A 294 11.75 16.09 -1.89
CA GLU A 294 11.12 16.80 -3.00
C GLU A 294 9.69 17.02 -2.54
N ASP A 295 9.30 18.27 -2.32
CA ASP A 295 7.90 18.61 -2.11
C ASP A 295 7.44 19.32 -3.39
N SER A 296 6.35 18.84 -3.97
CA SER A 296 5.67 19.56 -5.06
C SER A 296 4.61 20.42 -4.39
N ASP A 297 4.90 21.71 -4.23
CA ASP A 297 3.98 22.67 -3.60
C ASP A 297 3.06 23.34 -4.64
N SER A 298 3.39 23.21 -5.94
CA SER A 298 2.57 23.75 -7.02
C SER A 298 1.59 22.70 -7.54
N GLU A 299 0.33 23.12 -7.72
CA GLU A 299 -0.68 22.37 -8.50
C GLU A 299 -0.21 22.14 -9.95
N ASP A 300 0.67 23.01 -10.45
CA ASP A 300 1.41 22.79 -11.69
C ASP A 300 2.62 21.88 -11.43
N ASP A 301 2.50 20.61 -11.80
CA ASP A 301 3.53 19.54 -11.76
C ASP A 301 4.83 19.84 -12.54
N SER A 302 5.02 21.07 -13.02
CA SER A 302 6.09 21.45 -13.94
C SER A 302 7.43 21.73 -13.26
N ILE A 303 7.44 22.17 -11.99
CA ILE A 303 8.66 22.55 -11.26
C ILE A 303 8.67 21.88 -9.88
N PHE A 304 9.69 21.05 -9.63
CA PHE A 304 9.87 20.44 -8.31
C PHE A 304 10.83 21.23 -7.44
N VAL A 305 10.40 21.58 -6.23
CA VAL A 305 11.25 22.24 -5.24
C VAL A 305 12.00 21.18 -4.42
N THR A 306 13.33 21.21 -4.49
CA THR A 306 14.19 20.35 -3.68
C THR A 306 14.59 21.11 -2.42
N ARG A 307 14.15 20.64 -1.25
CA ARG A 307 14.51 21.22 0.04
C ARG A 307 15.77 20.54 0.59
N PRO A 308 16.92 21.24 0.68
CA PRO A 308 18.15 20.65 1.19
C PRO A 308 18.00 20.33 2.69
N LEU A 309 18.61 19.23 3.14
CA LEU A 309 18.63 18.88 4.55
C LEU A 309 19.65 19.77 5.28
N SER A 310 19.23 20.44 6.34
CA SER A 310 20.05 21.41 7.10
C SER A 310 21.24 20.73 7.76
N TRP A 311 20.98 19.64 8.48
CA TRP A 311 21.95 18.86 9.27
C TRP A 311 22.96 18.03 8.46
N VAL A 312 22.87 18.03 7.13
CA VAL A 312 23.76 17.25 6.26
C VAL A 312 25.06 18.01 6.06
N SER A 313 26.18 17.34 6.35
CA SER A 313 27.52 17.91 6.21
C SER A 313 27.83 18.34 4.78
N THR A 314 28.69 19.34 4.64
CA THR A 314 29.12 19.85 3.32
C THR A 314 29.83 18.76 2.50
N GLU A 315 30.60 17.89 3.14
CA GLU A 315 31.28 16.76 2.49
C GLU A 315 30.26 15.81 1.84
N PHE A 316 29.23 15.40 2.58
CA PHE A 316 28.21 14.50 2.07
C PHE A 316 27.33 15.17 1.00
N LYS A 317 27.01 16.47 1.15
CA LYS A 317 26.35 17.27 0.11
C LYS A 317 27.14 17.26 -1.19
N GLN A 318 28.46 17.46 -1.14
CA GLN A 318 29.31 17.44 -2.33
C GLN A 318 29.36 16.06 -2.98
N LEU A 319 29.46 14.99 -2.19
CA LEU A 319 29.41 13.61 -2.70
C LEU A 319 28.12 13.36 -3.48
N ILE A 320 26.97 13.68 -2.88
CA ILE A 320 25.66 13.53 -3.52
C ILE A 320 25.60 14.30 -4.84
N GLN A 321 26.04 15.56 -4.85
CA GLN A 321 26.05 16.37 -6.06
C GLN A 321 26.95 15.79 -7.15
N ARG A 322 28.11 15.24 -6.80
CA ARG A 322 29.01 14.57 -7.77
C ARG A 322 28.35 13.32 -8.36
N LEU A 323 27.67 12.52 -7.54
CA LEU A 323 26.93 11.34 -8.02
C LEU A 323 25.78 11.74 -8.95
N ASP A 324 24.99 12.75 -8.57
CA ASP A 324 23.88 13.23 -9.39
C ASP A 324 24.37 13.81 -10.72
N ARG A 325 25.47 14.58 -10.73
CA ARG A 325 26.09 15.10 -11.96
C ARG A 325 26.61 13.98 -12.85
N LYS A 326 27.21 12.93 -12.29
CA LYS A 326 27.70 11.79 -13.07
C LYS A 326 26.51 11.03 -13.70
N TYR A 327 25.44 10.80 -12.95
CA TYR A 327 24.21 10.21 -13.50
C TYR A 327 23.59 11.08 -14.62
N ASP A 328 23.56 12.40 -14.44
CA ASP A 328 23.02 13.30 -15.47
C ASP A 328 23.83 13.28 -16.77
N ARG A 329 25.13 12.98 -16.69
CA ARG A 329 25.99 12.79 -17.87
C ARG A 329 25.71 11.49 -18.60
N THR A 330 25.26 10.43 -17.91
CA THR A 330 24.93 9.14 -18.54
C THR A 330 23.55 9.16 -19.22
N LEU A 331 22.70 10.14 -18.93
CA LEU A 331 21.42 10.30 -19.61
C LEU A 331 21.60 10.77 -21.07
N ASN A 332 20.87 10.13 -21.98
CA ASN A 332 20.72 10.57 -23.36
C ASN A 332 19.91 11.89 -23.45
N ALA A 333 19.90 12.51 -24.64
CA ALA A 333 19.22 13.79 -24.85
C ALA A 333 17.72 13.72 -24.52
N GLN A 334 17.04 12.63 -24.87
CA GLN A 334 15.62 12.41 -24.56
C GLN A 334 15.38 12.31 -23.04
N GLY A 335 16.20 11.55 -22.33
CA GLY A 335 16.14 11.41 -20.88
C GLY A 335 16.39 12.73 -20.15
N LYS A 336 17.30 13.57 -20.68
CA LYS A 336 17.51 14.93 -20.17
C LYS A 336 16.27 15.83 -20.40
N ARG A 337 15.57 15.69 -21.52
CA ARG A 337 14.33 16.44 -21.81
C ARG A 337 13.15 16.00 -20.93
N LEU A 338 13.02 14.70 -20.68
CA LEU A 338 11.95 14.13 -19.83
C LEU A 338 12.20 14.35 -18.34
N LYS A 339 13.42 14.72 -17.95
CA LYS A 339 13.76 15.02 -16.57
C LYS A 339 13.07 16.32 -16.14
N SER A 340 12.20 16.22 -15.14
CA SER A 340 11.52 17.37 -14.58
C SER A 340 12.51 18.40 -14.04
N LYS A 341 12.22 19.69 -14.29
CA LYS A 341 13.03 20.80 -13.81
C LYS A 341 12.93 20.87 -12.28
N ARG A 342 14.06 21.17 -11.65
CA ARG A 342 14.16 21.27 -10.19
C ARG A 342 14.71 22.62 -9.80
N THR A 343 14.10 23.24 -8.80
CA THR A 343 14.61 24.44 -8.14
C THR A 343 15.04 24.07 -6.72
N VAL A 344 16.06 24.76 -6.20
CA VAL A 344 16.47 24.59 -4.80
C VAL A 344 15.58 25.50 -3.96
N GLY A 345 14.84 24.92 -3.02
CA GLY A 345 14.00 25.66 -2.09
C GLY A 345 14.68 25.88 -0.74
N GLU A 346 13.88 26.33 0.22
CA GLU A 346 14.30 26.49 1.61
C GLU A 346 14.78 25.16 2.25
N PRO A 347 15.69 25.22 3.23
CA PRO A 347 16.11 24.05 3.98
C PRO A 347 14.91 23.31 4.61
N SER A 348 14.98 21.99 4.65
CA SER A 348 13.93 21.15 5.22
C SER A 348 13.97 21.18 6.75
N ASP A 349 12.80 21.31 7.37
CA ASP A 349 12.62 21.23 8.85
C ASP A 349 12.67 19.80 9.41
N ARG A 350 13.12 18.82 8.61
CA ARG A 350 13.15 17.44 9.04
C ARG A 350 14.18 17.26 10.16
N PRO A 351 13.81 16.59 11.27
CA PRO A 351 14.75 16.35 12.34
C PRO A 351 15.91 15.49 11.84
N CYS A 352 17.09 15.72 12.42
CA CYS A 352 18.26 14.89 12.18
C CYS A 352 17.96 13.45 12.66
N PRO A 353 18.16 12.41 11.82
CA PRO A 353 18.05 11.04 12.28
C PRO A 353 19.12 10.72 13.33
N LYS A 354 18.90 9.67 14.12
CA LYS A 354 19.88 9.23 15.12
C LYS A 354 21.18 8.87 14.42
N LYS A 355 22.30 9.51 14.81
CA LYS A 355 23.62 9.32 14.20
C LYS A 355 24.06 7.85 14.30
N PRO A 356 24.14 7.10 13.19
CA PRO A 356 24.65 5.74 13.22
C PRO A 356 26.15 5.79 13.53
N LYS A 357 26.65 4.83 14.33
CA LYS A 357 28.08 4.71 14.61
C LYS A 357 28.85 4.56 13.28
N GLY A 358 29.89 5.38 13.09
CA GLY A 358 30.72 5.39 11.87
C GLY A 358 30.19 6.24 10.70
N LEU A 359 29.02 6.89 10.85
CA LEU A 359 28.45 7.80 9.84
C LEU A 359 28.39 9.26 10.32
N GLU A 360 29.16 9.59 11.37
CA GLU A 360 29.18 10.93 11.99
C GLU A 360 29.57 12.04 11.02
N TRP A 361 30.46 11.75 10.08
CA TRP A 361 30.93 12.67 9.03
C TRP A 361 29.82 13.19 8.12
N MET A 362 28.65 12.52 8.08
CA MET A 362 27.50 12.96 7.28
C MET A 362 26.71 14.08 7.94
N PHE A 363 26.94 14.32 9.23
CA PHE A 363 26.21 15.30 10.03
C PHE A 363 27.12 16.49 10.30
N GLY A 364 26.66 17.71 10.01
CA GLY A 364 27.48 18.92 10.12
C GLY A 364 26.67 20.19 10.20
#